data_AF-A0A7N6B854-F1
#
_entry.id   AF-A0A7N6B854-F1
#
_cell.length_a   1.000
_cell.length_b   1.000
_cell.length_c   1.000
_cell.angle_alpha   90.00
_cell.angle_beta   90.00
_cell.angle_gamma   90.00
#
_symmetry.space_group_name_H-M   'P 1'
#
loop_
_entity.id
_entity.type
_entity.pdbx_description
1 polymer ?
#
loop_
_entity_poly.entity_id
_entity_poly.type
_entity_poly.pdbx_seq_one_letter_code
_entity_poly.pdbx_strand_id
1 'polypeptide(L)'
;TANTILVGGIIGKLLAVFEFENFRGKKVELSGECKDVLEKTQRVGSVIVESGPWVGFGRPSFAGEQFVLEKGSYPRWSTWTSLKNSQTCFSLQDSADHKLHLFEKAGFEGRKMEIVDNDVPSLWAYGFQDRVASAKAVNGTWVGYMYPGYRGSQYVFEHGDFKHWNDWGATAPQIQSVRRVRDMQWHKKGCYIAPAPTPPQPDPKPTPTPNPNPTPNPKSQTQPQS
;
A
#
# COMPACT_ATOMS: atom_id res chain seq x y z
N THR A 1 32.27 -19.47 7.79
CA THR A 1 31.01 -19.21 8.52
C THR A 1 30.18 -18.25 7.69
N ALA A 2 29.04 -18.67 7.15
CA ALA A 2 28.23 -17.83 6.27
C ALA A 2 27.43 -16.84 7.12
N ASN A 3 27.78 -15.55 7.04
CA ASN A 3 27.00 -14.49 7.68
C ASN A 3 25.65 -14.39 6.95
N THR A 4 24.57 -14.69 7.66
CA THR A 4 23.19 -14.60 7.15
C THR A 4 22.57 -13.30 7.66
N ILE A 5 22.10 -12.46 6.73
CA ILE A 5 21.37 -11.23 7.04
C ILE A 5 19.88 -11.54 6.92
N LEU A 6 19.14 -11.39 8.02
CA LEU A 6 17.68 -11.52 8.04
C LEU A 6 17.06 -10.13 7.88
N VAL A 7 16.23 -9.95 6.86
CA VAL A 7 15.46 -8.74 6.64
C VAL A 7 13.98 -9.06 6.74
N GLY A 8 13.44 -8.75 7.91
CA GLY A 8 12.08 -9.04 8.32
C GLY A 8 12.07 -9.63 9.72
N GLY A 9 11.22 -9.08 10.59
CA GLY A 9 10.79 -9.81 11.78
C GLY A 9 9.69 -10.79 11.39
N ILE A 10 9.50 -11.84 12.20
CA ILE A 10 8.22 -12.55 12.26
C ILE A 10 7.22 -11.56 12.83
N ILE A 11 6.78 -10.59 12.02
CA ILE A 11 5.68 -9.72 12.39
C ILE A 11 4.45 -10.60 12.14
N GLY A 12 3.95 -11.23 13.21
CA GLY A 12 2.70 -11.98 13.14
C GLY A 12 1.68 -11.15 12.37
N LYS A 13 1.08 -11.74 11.33
CA LYS A 13 0.04 -11.04 10.59
C LYS A 13 -1.11 -10.80 11.54
N LEU A 14 -1.69 -9.62 11.46
CA LEU A 14 -2.71 -9.18 12.40
C LEU A 14 -3.80 -8.46 11.63
N LEU A 15 -5.00 -9.02 11.75
CA LEU A 15 -6.22 -8.49 11.18
C LEU A 15 -7.23 -8.28 12.31
N ALA A 16 -7.77 -7.08 12.40
CA ALA A 16 -8.92 -6.79 13.25
C ALA A 16 -10.20 -6.77 12.41
N VAL A 17 -11.16 -7.61 12.78
CA VAL A 17 -12.50 -7.67 12.21
C VAL A 17 -13.47 -7.01 13.17
N PHE A 18 -14.37 -6.18 12.65
CA PHE A 18 -15.39 -5.48 13.41
C PHE A 18 -16.78 -5.86 12.91
N GLU A 19 -17.71 -5.99 13.85
CA GLU A 19 -19.09 -6.39 13.57
C GLU A 19 -19.84 -5.38 12.67
N PHE A 20 -19.63 -4.07 12.88
CA PHE A 20 -20.31 -3.02 12.13
C PHE A 20 -19.34 -2.21 11.26
N GLU A 21 -19.91 -1.48 10.29
CA GLU A 21 -19.16 -0.52 9.48
C GLU A 21 -18.53 0.57 10.38
N ASN A 22 -17.43 1.14 9.90
CA ASN A 22 -16.65 2.20 10.57
C ASN A 22 -16.05 1.78 11.92
N PHE A 23 -15.59 0.53 12.02
CA PHE A 23 -14.81 -0.01 13.14
C PHE A 23 -15.58 -0.02 14.47
N ARG A 24 -16.87 -0.38 14.41
CA ARG A 24 -17.78 -0.41 15.55
C ARG A 24 -18.25 -1.82 15.89
N GLY A 25 -18.80 -1.98 17.10
CA GLY A 25 -19.29 -3.26 17.60
C GLY A 25 -18.17 -4.13 18.15
N LYS A 26 -18.41 -5.45 18.20
CA LYS A 26 -17.40 -6.40 18.68
C LYS A 26 -16.16 -6.38 17.77
N LYS A 27 -14.97 -6.25 18.37
CA LYS A 27 -13.67 -6.43 17.71
C LYS A 27 -13.19 -7.87 17.89
N VAL A 28 -12.75 -8.51 16.82
CA VAL A 28 -12.10 -9.83 16.81
C VAL A 28 -10.74 -9.68 16.14
N GLU A 29 -9.68 -10.09 16.83
CA GLU A 29 -8.34 -10.11 16.27
C GLU A 29 -7.99 -11.51 15.77
N LEU A 30 -7.40 -11.56 14.57
CA LEU A 30 -6.93 -12.77 13.93
C LEU A 30 -5.43 -12.64 13.67
N SER A 31 -4.69 -13.62 14.16
CA SER A 31 -3.24 -13.72 14.00
C SER A 31 -2.81 -14.89 13.11
N GLY A 32 -3.78 -15.56 12.47
CA GLY A 32 -3.58 -16.68 11.55
C GLY A 32 -4.90 -17.01 10.83
N GLU A 33 -4.87 -18.06 10.01
CA GLU A 33 -6.03 -18.42 9.19
C GLU A 33 -7.29 -18.74 10.02
N CYS A 34 -8.45 -18.39 9.47
CA CYS A 34 -9.77 -18.57 10.05
C CYS A 34 -10.72 -19.12 8.98
N LYS A 35 -11.15 -20.38 9.14
CA LYS A 35 -12.01 -21.08 8.18
C LYS A 35 -13.47 -20.64 8.24
N ASP A 36 -13.89 -20.11 9.39
CA ASP A 36 -15.20 -19.48 9.56
C ASP A 36 -15.10 -18.31 10.55
N VAL A 37 -15.16 -17.08 10.04
CA VAL A 37 -15.14 -15.85 10.84
C VAL A 37 -16.41 -15.71 11.68
N LEU A 38 -17.53 -16.32 11.24
CA LEU A 38 -18.82 -16.20 11.90
C LEU A 38 -18.92 -16.97 13.22
N GLU A 39 -18.02 -17.93 13.46
CA GLU A 39 -17.87 -18.55 14.78
C GLU A 39 -17.43 -17.54 15.85
N LYS A 40 -16.77 -16.44 15.45
CA LYS A 40 -16.21 -15.43 16.36
C LYS A 40 -17.07 -14.16 16.42
N THR A 41 -17.83 -13.83 15.38
CA THR A 41 -18.67 -12.62 15.28
C THR A 41 -19.93 -12.89 14.45
N GLN A 42 -21.05 -12.20 14.73
CA GLN A 42 -22.31 -12.44 13.99
C GLN A 42 -22.25 -11.95 12.53
N ARG A 43 -21.39 -10.97 12.24
CA ARG A 43 -21.19 -10.39 10.91
C ARG A 43 -19.85 -9.67 10.84
N VAL A 44 -19.44 -9.33 9.62
CA VAL A 44 -18.25 -8.53 9.33
C VAL A 44 -18.68 -7.23 8.67
N GLY A 45 -18.55 -6.11 9.39
CA GLY A 45 -18.93 -4.79 8.90
C GLY A 45 -17.73 -3.94 8.48
N SER A 46 -16.56 -4.09 9.12
CA SER A 46 -15.33 -3.39 8.75
C SER A 46 -14.09 -4.17 9.18
N VAL A 47 -12.94 -3.85 8.59
CA VAL A 47 -11.69 -4.58 8.78
C VAL A 47 -10.51 -3.61 8.88
N ILE A 48 -9.56 -3.88 9.76
CA ILE A 48 -8.26 -3.20 9.81
C ILE A 48 -7.18 -4.25 9.65
N VAL A 49 -6.34 -4.11 8.63
CA VAL A 49 -5.14 -4.94 8.47
C VAL A 49 -3.98 -4.18 9.09
N GLU A 50 -3.54 -4.63 10.26
CA GLU A 50 -2.38 -4.06 10.95
C GLU A 50 -1.07 -4.60 10.34
N SER A 51 -1.07 -5.90 10.03
CA SER A 51 0.00 -6.62 9.33
C SER A 51 -0.60 -7.66 8.38
N GLY A 52 -0.19 -7.64 7.11
CA GLY A 52 -0.74 -8.44 6.02
C GLY A 52 0.28 -8.66 4.89
N PRO A 53 -0.14 -9.09 3.68
CA PRO A 53 -1.53 -9.14 3.23
C PRO A 53 -2.32 -10.34 3.77
N TRP A 54 -3.65 -10.24 3.70
CA TRP A 54 -4.60 -11.30 3.98
C TRP A 54 -5.44 -11.61 2.75
N VAL A 55 -5.86 -12.86 2.59
CA VAL A 55 -6.83 -13.24 1.55
C VAL A 55 -8.16 -13.53 2.21
N GLY A 56 -9.17 -12.75 1.84
CA GLY A 56 -10.56 -12.99 2.26
C GLY A 56 -11.31 -13.80 1.20
N PHE A 57 -12.19 -14.66 1.69
CA PHE A 57 -13.02 -15.53 0.87
C PHE A 57 -14.50 -15.31 1.15
N GLY A 58 -15.29 -15.27 0.09
CA GLY A 58 -16.74 -15.10 0.12
C GLY A 58 -17.53 -16.33 0.58
N ARG A 59 -16.89 -17.45 0.93
CA ARG A 59 -17.50 -18.61 1.59
C ARG A 59 -16.55 -19.23 2.64
N PRO A 60 -17.09 -19.98 3.64
CA PRO A 60 -16.27 -20.68 4.61
C PRO A 60 -15.31 -21.68 3.94
N SER A 61 -14.27 -22.10 4.68
CA SER A 61 -13.28 -23.08 4.20
C SER A 61 -12.54 -22.69 2.92
N PHE A 62 -12.18 -21.40 2.79
CA PHE A 62 -11.39 -20.84 1.69
C PHE A 62 -12.03 -21.03 0.31
N ALA A 63 -13.36 -20.92 0.23
CA ALA A 63 -14.12 -21.12 -1.00
C ALA A 63 -14.79 -19.82 -1.48
N GLY A 64 -15.21 -19.81 -2.74
CA GLY A 64 -15.91 -18.66 -3.34
C GLY A 64 -14.98 -17.58 -3.89
N GLU A 65 -15.50 -16.36 -4.00
CA GLU A 65 -14.74 -15.20 -4.49
C GLU A 65 -13.60 -14.87 -3.52
N GLN A 66 -12.45 -14.50 -4.08
CA GLN A 66 -11.26 -14.11 -3.34
C GLN A 66 -11.02 -12.60 -3.47
N PHE A 67 -10.53 -11.97 -2.41
CA PHE A 67 -10.10 -10.59 -2.41
C PHE A 67 -8.91 -10.40 -1.47
N VAL A 68 -8.00 -9.49 -1.84
CA VAL A 68 -6.77 -9.23 -1.09
C VAL A 68 -6.97 -8.02 -0.20
N LEU A 69 -6.62 -8.17 1.08
CA LEU A 69 -6.63 -7.14 2.10
C LEU A 69 -5.18 -6.79 2.46
N GLU A 70 -4.70 -5.65 1.99
CA GLU A 70 -3.39 -5.12 2.31
C GLU A 70 -3.44 -4.30 3.61
N LYS A 71 -2.26 -3.98 4.17
CA LYS A 71 -2.18 -3.11 5.35
C LYS A 71 -2.96 -1.82 5.14
N GLY A 72 -3.97 -1.58 5.97
CA GLY A 72 -4.90 -0.49 5.76
C GLY A 72 -6.17 -0.61 6.59
N SER A 73 -7.03 0.40 6.46
CA SER A 73 -8.31 0.48 7.15
C SER A 73 -9.43 0.42 6.12
N TYR A 74 -10.33 -0.52 6.33
CA TYR A 74 -11.42 -0.80 5.43
C TYR A 74 -12.76 -0.59 6.16
N PRO A 75 -13.39 0.60 6.03
CA PRO A 75 -14.53 0.98 6.87
C PRO A 75 -15.84 0.26 6.50
N ARG A 76 -15.90 -0.41 5.34
CA ARG A 76 -17.08 -1.15 4.88
C ARG A 76 -16.77 -2.16 3.79
N TRP A 77 -17.67 -3.12 3.57
CA TRP A 77 -17.50 -4.19 2.59
C TRP A 77 -17.15 -3.73 1.18
N SER A 78 -17.75 -2.62 0.72
CA SER A 78 -17.51 -2.09 -0.63
C SER A 78 -16.10 -1.54 -0.84
N THR A 79 -15.26 -1.51 0.19
CA THR A 79 -13.85 -1.10 0.10
C THR A 79 -12.89 -2.25 -0.20
N TRP A 80 -13.34 -3.51 -0.10
CA TRP A 80 -12.52 -4.69 -0.42
C TRP A 80 -13.16 -5.64 -1.45
N THR A 81 -14.46 -5.50 -1.74
CA THR A 81 -15.12 -6.23 -2.84
C THR A 81 -16.10 -5.33 -3.59
N SER A 82 -16.17 -5.53 -4.91
CA SER A 82 -17.09 -4.81 -5.81
C SER A 82 -18.44 -5.52 -5.97
N LEU A 83 -18.62 -6.71 -5.39
CA LEU A 83 -19.85 -7.50 -5.55
C LEU A 83 -20.93 -7.08 -4.55
N LYS A 84 -22.08 -6.61 -5.08
CA LYS A 84 -23.24 -6.12 -4.34
C LYS A 84 -23.90 -7.13 -3.38
N ASN A 85 -23.53 -8.41 -3.45
CA ASN A 85 -24.13 -9.50 -2.67
C ASN A 85 -23.19 -10.13 -1.63
N SER A 86 -21.94 -9.67 -1.51
CA SER A 86 -20.97 -10.23 -0.55
C SER A 86 -21.00 -9.41 0.75
N GLN A 87 -22.03 -9.62 1.56
CA GLN A 87 -22.11 -8.97 2.89
C GLN A 87 -21.12 -9.55 3.91
N THR A 88 -20.24 -10.50 3.54
CA THR A 88 -19.39 -11.15 4.56
C THR A 88 -18.11 -11.75 3.99
N CYS A 89 -16.99 -11.49 4.67
CA CYS A 89 -15.81 -12.35 4.62
C CYS A 89 -16.13 -13.58 5.48
N PHE A 90 -16.09 -14.79 4.92
CA PHE A 90 -16.42 -16.01 5.67
C PHE A 90 -15.19 -16.78 6.09
N SER A 91 -14.13 -16.76 5.29
CA SER A 91 -12.83 -17.23 5.74
C SER A 91 -11.74 -16.23 5.39
N LEU A 92 -10.70 -16.23 6.20
CA LEU A 92 -9.55 -15.36 6.09
C LEU A 92 -8.33 -16.24 6.16
N GLN A 93 -7.53 -16.24 5.11
CA GLN A 93 -6.28 -16.96 5.07
C GLN A 93 -5.15 -15.96 5.19
N ASP A 94 -4.15 -16.33 5.98
CA ASP A 94 -2.85 -15.71 5.87
C ASP A 94 -2.30 -16.02 4.47
N SER A 95 -2.05 -15.01 3.64
CA SER A 95 -1.39 -15.24 2.35
C SER A 95 -0.01 -15.82 2.62
N ALA A 96 0.40 -16.93 2.00
CA ALA A 96 1.73 -17.50 2.25
C ALA A 96 2.83 -16.42 2.22
N ASP A 97 3.66 -16.37 3.27
CA ASP A 97 4.69 -15.34 3.42
C ASP A 97 5.53 -15.25 2.15
N HIS A 98 5.68 -14.06 1.57
CA HIS A 98 6.63 -13.89 0.50
C HIS A 98 8.02 -14.12 1.09
N LYS A 99 8.77 -15.05 0.51
CA LYS A 99 10.11 -15.38 0.99
C LYS A 99 11.10 -15.52 -0.15
N LEU A 100 12.18 -14.73 -0.08
CA LEU A 100 13.26 -14.72 -1.06
C LEU A 100 14.61 -14.83 -0.35
N HIS A 101 15.48 -15.71 -0.84
CA HIS A 101 16.88 -15.75 -0.47
C HIS A 101 17.74 -15.21 -1.61
N LEU A 102 18.66 -14.31 -1.30
CA LEU A 102 19.70 -13.83 -2.22
C LEU A 102 21.05 -14.31 -1.72
N PHE A 103 21.93 -14.66 -2.66
CA PHE A 103 23.26 -15.16 -2.36
C PHE A 103 24.32 -14.42 -3.16
N GLU A 104 25.42 -14.10 -2.49
CA GLU A 104 26.53 -13.38 -3.08
C GLU A 104 27.21 -14.16 -4.22
N LYS A 105 27.30 -15.49 -4.12
CA LYS A 105 27.94 -16.36 -5.13
C LYS A 105 26.91 -17.23 -5.84
N ALA A 106 27.30 -17.79 -6.99
CA ALA A 106 26.50 -18.79 -7.70
C ALA A 106 26.40 -20.07 -6.85
N GLY A 107 25.42 -20.94 -7.14
CA GLY A 107 25.26 -22.21 -6.43
C GLY A 107 24.82 -22.09 -4.96
N PHE A 108 24.25 -20.95 -4.57
CA PHE A 108 23.76 -20.66 -3.20
C PHE A 108 24.86 -20.53 -2.15
N GLU A 109 26.04 -20.03 -2.55
CA GLU A 109 27.19 -19.85 -1.69
C GLU A 109 27.44 -18.38 -1.29
N GLY A 110 28.37 -18.18 -0.36
CA GLY A 110 28.81 -16.86 0.09
C GLY A 110 27.86 -16.25 1.13
N ARG A 111 27.82 -14.92 1.21
CA ARG A 111 26.86 -14.22 2.08
C ARG A 111 25.44 -14.47 1.60
N LYS A 112 24.54 -14.72 2.55
CA LYS A 112 23.11 -14.93 2.32
C LYS A 112 22.31 -13.76 2.89
N MET A 113 21.32 -13.29 2.14
CA MET A 113 20.26 -12.43 2.62
C MET A 113 18.93 -13.14 2.50
N GLU A 114 18.13 -13.09 3.56
CA GLU A 114 16.77 -13.61 3.57
C GLU A 114 15.79 -12.46 3.73
N ILE A 115 14.87 -12.34 2.79
CA ILE A 115 13.85 -11.30 2.74
C ILE A 115 12.50 -11.99 2.95
N VAL A 116 11.80 -11.60 4.00
CA VAL A 116 10.47 -12.12 4.32
C VAL A 116 9.49 -10.96 4.42
N ASP A 117 8.43 -11.01 3.61
CA ASP A 117 7.31 -10.08 3.60
C ASP A 117 7.66 -8.58 3.68
N ASN A 118 8.80 -8.20 3.11
CA ASN A 118 9.25 -6.81 3.03
C ASN A 118 9.76 -6.46 1.65
N ASP A 119 9.52 -5.20 1.26
CA ASP A 119 10.16 -4.63 0.09
C ASP A 119 11.47 -3.97 0.54
N VAL A 120 12.54 -4.18 -0.23
CA VAL A 120 13.90 -3.74 0.09
C VAL A 120 14.33 -2.70 -0.95
N PRO A 121 14.15 -1.39 -0.67
CA PRO A 121 14.54 -0.34 -1.60
C PRO A 121 16.06 -0.16 -1.73
N SER A 122 16.85 -0.74 -0.84
CA SER A 122 18.31 -0.75 -0.92
C SER A 122 18.88 -1.95 -0.17
N LEU A 123 19.56 -2.86 -0.87
CA LEU A 123 20.27 -3.99 -0.24
C LEU A 123 21.37 -3.50 0.73
N TRP A 124 22.03 -2.39 0.37
CA TRP A 124 23.08 -1.74 1.17
C TRP A 124 22.59 -1.28 2.54
N ALA A 125 21.33 -0.82 2.65
CA ALA A 125 20.75 -0.38 3.91
C ALA A 125 20.67 -1.50 4.96
N TYR A 126 20.73 -2.75 4.52
CA TYR A 126 20.71 -3.94 5.37
C TYR A 126 22.08 -4.63 5.45
N GLY A 127 23.16 -3.96 5.02
CA GLY A 127 24.53 -4.50 5.07
C GLY A 127 24.85 -5.54 4.01
N PHE A 128 23.97 -5.75 3.03
CA PHE A 128 24.24 -6.58 1.88
C PHE A 128 24.92 -5.77 0.76
N GLN A 129 25.62 -6.43 -0.17
CA GLN A 129 26.28 -5.75 -1.30
C GLN A 129 25.36 -5.70 -2.53
N ASP A 130 25.85 -5.10 -3.61
CA ASP A 130 25.17 -5.09 -4.91
C ASP A 130 25.34 -6.41 -5.70
N ARG A 131 26.26 -7.28 -5.28
CA ARG A 131 26.51 -8.56 -5.96
C ARG A 131 25.54 -9.65 -5.52
N VAL A 132 24.67 -10.08 -6.42
CA VAL A 132 23.75 -11.22 -6.26
C VAL A 132 23.94 -12.19 -7.42
N ALA A 133 24.43 -13.40 -7.13
CA ALA A 133 24.81 -14.37 -8.15
C ALA A 133 23.96 -15.66 -8.15
N SER A 134 23.22 -15.92 -7.08
CA SER A 134 22.15 -16.92 -7.06
C SER A 134 21.01 -16.50 -6.13
N ALA A 135 19.81 -17.05 -6.33
CA ALA A 135 18.62 -16.70 -5.58
C ALA A 135 17.69 -17.90 -5.39
N LYS A 136 16.89 -17.92 -4.31
CA LYS A 136 15.80 -18.88 -4.10
C LYS A 136 14.52 -18.14 -3.77
N ALA A 137 13.57 -18.14 -4.68
CA ALA A 137 12.22 -17.64 -4.41
C ALA A 137 11.42 -18.79 -3.80
N VAL A 138 11.36 -18.80 -2.47
CA VAL A 138 10.69 -19.86 -1.71
C VAL A 138 9.18 -19.69 -1.83
N ASN A 139 8.68 -18.47 -1.73
CA ASN A 139 7.26 -18.15 -1.81
C ASN A 139 7.04 -16.74 -2.38
N GLY A 140 5.92 -16.56 -3.08
CA GLY A 140 5.54 -15.30 -3.71
C GLY A 140 6.39 -14.95 -4.94
N THR A 141 5.92 -13.97 -5.71
CA THR A 141 6.65 -13.47 -6.87
C THR A 141 7.39 -12.19 -6.50
N TRP A 142 8.62 -12.05 -6.95
CA TRP A 142 9.49 -10.91 -6.61
C TRP A 142 10.04 -10.26 -7.87
N VAL A 143 10.37 -8.97 -7.76
CA VAL A 143 11.12 -8.24 -8.78
C VAL A 143 12.39 -7.67 -8.16
N GLY A 144 13.54 -8.12 -8.64
CA GLY A 144 14.84 -7.51 -8.37
C GLY A 144 15.18 -6.43 -9.38
N TYR A 145 15.93 -5.43 -8.93
CA TYR A 145 16.29 -4.25 -9.69
C TYR A 145 17.80 -4.01 -9.59
N MET A 146 18.40 -3.62 -10.72
CA MET A 146 19.83 -3.33 -10.82
C MET A 146 20.30 -2.21 -9.87
N TYR A 147 19.45 -1.20 -9.60
CA TYR A 147 19.78 -0.05 -8.77
C TYR A 147 18.85 0.10 -7.55
N PRO A 148 19.27 0.83 -6.50
CA PRO A 148 18.41 1.17 -5.37
C PRO A 148 17.17 1.98 -5.80
N GLY A 149 16.09 1.83 -5.04
CA GLY A 149 14.82 2.52 -5.26
C GLY A 149 14.01 1.96 -6.44
N TYR A 150 14.16 0.67 -6.76
CA TYR A 150 13.43 -0.02 -7.82
C TYR A 150 13.69 0.55 -9.23
N ARG A 151 14.97 0.80 -9.54
CA ARG A 151 15.41 1.42 -10.80
C ARG A 151 16.32 0.50 -11.61
N GLY A 152 16.39 0.77 -12.92
CA GLY A 152 17.21 0.01 -13.86
C GLY A 152 16.51 -1.26 -14.37
N SER A 153 17.31 -2.18 -14.89
CA SER A 153 16.84 -3.48 -15.38
C SER A 153 16.09 -4.25 -14.29
N GLN A 154 15.03 -4.94 -14.69
CA GLN A 154 14.12 -5.67 -13.80
C GLN A 154 14.26 -7.17 -14.05
N TYR A 155 14.28 -7.94 -12.97
CA TYR A 155 14.41 -9.40 -13.00
C TYR A 155 13.32 -10.01 -12.15
N VAL A 156 12.50 -10.87 -12.76
CA VAL A 156 11.37 -11.51 -12.08
C VAL A 156 11.84 -12.83 -11.47
N PHE A 157 11.53 -13.04 -10.20
CA PHE A 157 11.75 -14.30 -9.50
C PHE A 157 10.39 -14.90 -9.16
N GLU A 158 9.99 -15.89 -9.96
CA GLU A 158 8.90 -16.80 -9.63
C GLU A 158 9.41 -17.93 -8.73
N HIS A 159 8.50 -18.67 -8.12
CA HIS A 159 8.84 -19.78 -7.23
C HIS A 159 9.87 -20.72 -7.88
N GLY A 160 11.05 -20.85 -7.26
CA GLY A 160 12.13 -21.65 -7.80
C GLY A 160 13.53 -21.33 -7.27
N ASP A 161 14.46 -22.17 -7.71
CA ASP A 161 15.88 -22.13 -7.38
C ASP A 161 16.67 -21.63 -8.60
N PHE A 162 17.34 -20.49 -8.46
CA PHE A 162 18.13 -19.84 -9.51
C PHE A 162 19.61 -19.90 -9.13
N LYS A 163 20.36 -20.85 -9.72
CA LYS A 163 21.75 -21.15 -9.33
C LYS A 163 22.75 -20.16 -9.92
N HIS A 164 22.38 -19.45 -10.98
CA HIS A 164 23.23 -18.48 -11.66
C HIS A 164 22.42 -17.26 -12.12
N TRP A 165 23.05 -16.09 -12.24
CA TRP A 165 22.34 -14.85 -12.63
C TRP A 165 21.78 -14.87 -14.06
N ASN A 166 22.25 -15.80 -14.89
CA ASN A 166 21.70 -16.04 -16.22
C ASN A 166 20.29 -16.66 -16.15
N ASP A 167 19.97 -17.35 -15.05
CA ASP A 167 18.69 -18.06 -14.88
C ASP A 167 17.50 -17.09 -14.78
N TRP A 168 17.74 -15.84 -14.35
CA TRP A 168 16.75 -14.75 -14.37
C TRP A 168 17.02 -13.71 -15.47
N GLY A 169 17.88 -14.03 -16.43
CA GLY A 169 18.13 -13.19 -17.61
C GLY A 169 19.02 -11.97 -17.39
N ALA A 170 19.79 -11.91 -16.29
CA ALA A 170 20.76 -10.84 -16.09
C ALA A 170 22.08 -11.12 -16.84
N THR A 171 22.74 -10.06 -17.32
CA THR A 171 24.07 -10.14 -17.95
C THR A 171 25.21 -10.06 -16.93
N ALA A 172 24.93 -9.54 -15.73
CA ALA A 172 25.85 -9.42 -14.62
C ALA A 172 25.12 -9.68 -13.29
N PRO A 173 25.81 -10.17 -12.25
CA PRO A 173 25.22 -10.49 -10.96
C PRO A 173 24.96 -9.24 -10.11
N GLN A 174 24.22 -8.26 -10.62
CA GLN A 174 23.98 -6.98 -9.95
C GLN A 174 22.50 -6.78 -9.63
N ILE A 175 22.18 -6.73 -8.33
CA ILE A 175 20.85 -6.40 -7.80
C ILE A 175 21.04 -5.54 -6.56
N GLN A 176 20.31 -4.43 -6.47
CA GLN A 176 20.44 -3.46 -5.38
C GLN A 176 19.12 -3.08 -4.72
N SER A 177 17.98 -3.46 -5.30
CA SER A 177 16.70 -3.40 -4.60
C SER A 177 15.77 -4.51 -5.07
N VAL A 178 14.82 -4.90 -4.23
CA VAL A 178 13.86 -5.96 -4.50
C VAL A 178 12.50 -5.59 -3.93
N ARG A 179 11.42 -5.86 -4.64
CA ARG A 179 10.05 -5.73 -4.10
C ARG A 179 9.23 -6.97 -4.42
N ARG A 180 8.17 -7.17 -3.66
CA ARG A 180 7.17 -8.20 -3.96
C ARG A 180 6.29 -7.75 -5.14
N VAL A 181 5.89 -8.71 -5.96
CA VAL A 181 4.73 -8.58 -6.84
C VAL A 181 3.53 -8.95 -5.98
N ARG A 182 2.74 -7.96 -5.60
CA ARG A 182 1.42 -8.20 -5.03
C ARG A 182 0.46 -8.35 -6.19
N ASP A 183 -0.47 -9.29 -6.08
CA ASP A 183 -1.46 -9.52 -7.13
C ASP A 183 -2.13 -8.21 -7.55
N MET A 184 -2.27 -8.12 -8.86
CA MET A 184 -2.59 -6.96 -9.67
C MET A 184 -3.77 -6.12 -9.14
N GLN A 185 -3.48 -5.13 -8.30
CA GLN A 185 -4.27 -3.89 -8.17
C GLN A 185 -3.37 -2.65 -8.17
N TRP A 186 -2.50 -2.52 -9.18
CA TRP A 186 -1.79 -1.27 -9.47
C TRP A 186 -2.60 -0.29 -10.35
N HIS A 187 -3.90 -0.17 -10.11
CA HIS A 187 -4.65 0.98 -10.60
C HIS A 187 -5.35 1.69 -9.44
N LYS A 188 -4.64 2.67 -8.86
CA LYS A 188 -5.25 3.94 -8.41
C LYS A 188 -5.80 4.72 -9.61
N LYS A 189 -6.68 4.13 -10.42
CA LYS A 189 -7.50 4.84 -11.41
C LYS A 189 -8.95 4.55 -11.07
N GLY A 190 -9.58 5.53 -10.40
CA GLY A 190 -11.00 5.49 -10.05
C GLY A 190 -11.40 6.38 -8.86
N CYS A 191 -10.46 6.77 -7.99
CA CYS A 191 -10.78 7.68 -6.89
C CYS A 191 -10.78 9.13 -7.39
N TYR A 192 -11.97 9.72 -7.51
CA TYR A 192 -12.12 11.17 -7.48
C TYR A 192 -11.52 11.67 -6.16
N ILE A 193 -10.38 12.36 -6.22
CA ILE A 193 -9.91 13.17 -5.09
C ILE A 193 -10.75 14.42 -5.15
N ALA A 194 -11.76 14.51 -4.28
CA ALA A 194 -12.43 15.77 -4.04
C ALA A 194 -11.35 16.79 -3.65
N PRO A 195 -11.27 17.96 -4.31
CA PRO A 195 -10.43 19.04 -3.82
C PRO A 195 -10.79 19.28 -2.35
N ALA A 196 -9.78 19.46 -1.51
CA ALA A 196 -10.00 19.84 -0.12
C ALA A 196 -10.96 21.05 -0.09
N PRO A 197 -11.93 21.12 0.83
CA PRO A 197 -12.79 22.28 0.96
C PRO A 197 -11.89 23.51 1.13
N THR A 198 -12.04 24.47 0.22
CA THR A 198 -11.33 25.74 0.29
C THR A 198 -11.54 26.32 1.69
N PRO A 199 -10.48 26.69 2.42
CA PRO A 199 -10.63 27.41 3.67
C PRO A 199 -11.57 28.61 3.46
N PRO A 200 -12.44 28.95 4.42
CA PRO A 200 -13.27 30.14 4.31
C PRO A 200 -12.39 31.33 3.94
N GLN A 201 -12.69 31.96 2.81
CA GLN A 201 -11.97 33.15 2.38
C GLN A 201 -12.17 34.21 3.48
N PRO A 202 -11.12 34.93 3.93
CA PRO A 202 -11.29 36.04 4.84
C PRO A 202 -12.31 37.02 4.25
N ASP A 203 -13.17 37.58 5.10
CA ASP A 203 -14.20 38.53 4.68
C ASP A 203 -13.61 39.61 3.76
N PRO A 204 -14.32 40.02 2.70
CA PRO A 204 -13.88 41.11 1.85
C PRO A 204 -13.54 42.32 2.71
N LYS A 205 -12.30 42.83 2.58
CA LYS A 205 -11.90 44.09 3.22
C LYS A 205 -12.96 45.15 2.89
N PRO A 206 -13.48 45.91 3.88
CA PRO A 206 -14.52 46.88 3.63
C PRO A 206 -14.09 47.84 2.52
N THR A 207 -14.96 47.98 1.52
CA THR A 207 -14.77 48.88 0.39
C THR A 207 -14.43 50.28 0.92
N PRO A 208 -13.38 50.94 0.41
CA PRO A 208 -13.15 52.34 0.75
C PRO A 208 -14.39 53.14 0.35
N THR A 209 -14.96 53.87 1.30
CA THR A 209 -16.12 54.74 1.06
C THR A 209 -15.81 55.66 -0.12
N PRO A 210 -16.70 55.77 -1.13
CA PRO A 210 -16.53 56.77 -2.17
C PRO A 210 -16.46 58.15 -1.50
N ASN A 211 -15.40 58.90 -1.84
CA ASN A 211 -15.21 60.26 -1.38
C ASN A 211 -16.49 61.07 -1.71
N PRO A 212 -17.10 61.81 -0.78
CA PRO A 212 -18.27 62.61 -1.10
C PRO A 212 -17.90 63.60 -2.22
N ASN A 213 -18.67 63.53 -3.31
CA ASN A 213 -18.55 64.41 -4.46
C ASN A 213 -18.54 65.88 -3.97
N PRO A 214 -17.68 66.76 -4.52
CA PRO A 214 -17.65 68.15 -4.11
C PRO A 214 -19.00 68.82 -4.39
N THR A 215 -19.47 69.55 -3.38
CA THR A 215 -20.72 70.33 -3.39
C THR A 215 -20.80 71.24 -4.62
N PRO A 216 -21.93 71.33 -5.34
CA PRO A 216 -22.07 72.29 -6.43
C PRO A 216 -21.95 73.72 -5.90
N ASN A 217 -21.07 74.50 -6.52
CA ASN A 217 -20.90 75.92 -6.20
C ASN A 217 -22.22 76.70 -6.42
N PRO A 218 -22.62 77.62 -5.53
CA PRO A 218 -23.81 78.44 -5.73
C PRO A 218 -23.65 79.31 -6.99
N LYS A 219 -24.69 79.34 -7.82
CA LYS A 219 -24.79 80.19 -9.01
C LYS A 219 -24.56 81.65 -8.61
N SER A 220 -23.50 82.25 -9.12
CA SER A 220 -23.29 83.70 -9.12
C SER A 220 -24.38 84.35 -9.99
N GLN A 221 -25.40 84.93 -9.34
CA GLN A 221 -26.25 85.92 -9.96
C GLN A 221 -25.47 87.23 -10.04
N THR A 222 -25.09 87.65 -11.24
CA THR A 222 -24.64 89.02 -11.49
C THR A 222 -25.80 89.81 -12.08
N GLN A 223 -26.07 90.95 -11.44
CA GLN A 223 -27.10 91.95 -11.72
C GLN A 223 -27.01 92.60 -13.12
N PRO A 224 -28.09 93.28 -13.57
CA PRO A 224 -28.24 93.77 -14.95
C PRO A 224 -27.39 95.01 -15.24
N GLN A 225 -26.97 95.18 -16.49
CA GLN A 225 -26.42 96.44 -17.00
C GLN A 225 -27.43 97.12 -17.94
N SER A 226 -27.78 98.35 -17.56
CA SER A 226 -28.25 99.53 -18.33
C SER A 226 -29.17 99.31 -19.53
#